data_AF-A0A354V734-F1
#
_entry.id   AF-A0A354V734-F1
#
_cell.length_a   1.000
_cell.length_b   1.000
_cell.length_c   1.000
_cell.angle_alpha   90.00
_cell.angle_beta   90.00
_cell.angle_gamma   90.00
#
_symmetry.space_group_name_H-M   'P 1'
#
loop_
_entity.id
_entity.type
_entity.pdbx_description
1 polymer ?
#
loop_
_entity_poly.entity_id
_entity_poly.type
_entity_poly.pdbx_seq_one_letter_code
_entity_poly.pdbx_strand_id
1 'polypeptide(L)'
;MTAPLSSLAFETLASLLKSKSGLIVGTDKIYLLEARLNGIVKREKLNDMNGLAERLRRPGSDTLAREVVEAMTTNESFFFRDDKPFQHFRSQALPCLVAARPPGSTIRIWSAASSSGQEAYSLAMIVAESTAVLAGRKVEIIGTDIARDQLARARDGVYSQFEVQRGLPVQMLMRYFKREEPNWRIADTIRAMVEFREFNLLSDLRALGKFDIVFCRNVLIYFDQPTKARVLEAAAALMPPDGLMYLGGAETVLGITNRLTPLPNERGVYGVAAMAAKQRLVAAV
;
A
#
# COMPACT_ATOMS: atom_id res chain seq x y z
N MET A 1 12.87 -9.07 36.67
CA MET A 1 11.75 -9.79 36.04
C MET A 1 10.82 -8.75 35.45
N THR A 2 10.54 -8.82 34.15
CA THR A 2 9.55 -7.94 33.49
C THR A 2 8.15 -8.32 33.97
N ALA A 3 7.35 -7.35 34.40
CA ALA A 3 5.98 -7.62 34.82
C ALA A 3 5.14 -8.04 33.60
N PRO A 4 4.16 -8.94 33.76
CA PRO A 4 3.24 -9.28 32.68
C PRO A 4 2.47 -8.03 32.21
N LEU A 5 2.10 -8.01 30.93
CA LEU A 5 1.31 -6.92 30.37
C LEU A 5 -0.08 -6.88 31.03
N SER A 6 -0.42 -5.77 31.68
CA SER A 6 -1.74 -5.57 32.27
C SER A 6 -2.82 -5.35 31.20
N SER A 7 -4.08 -5.70 31.51
CA SER A 7 -5.21 -5.49 30.61
C SER A 7 -5.35 -4.02 30.18
N LEU A 8 -5.17 -3.10 31.13
CA LEU A 8 -5.22 -1.66 30.87
C LEU A 8 -4.10 -1.20 29.92
N ALA A 9 -2.88 -1.73 30.08
CA ALA A 9 -1.77 -1.42 29.18
C ALA A 9 -2.01 -1.98 27.77
N PHE A 10 -2.52 -3.21 27.68
CA PHE A 10 -2.92 -3.81 26.42
C PHE A 10 -3.99 -2.97 25.71
N GLU A 11 -5.07 -2.61 26.39
CA GLU A 11 -6.16 -1.79 25.84
C GLU A 11 -5.65 -0.43 25.35
N THR A 12 -4.75 0.20 26.10
CA THR A 12 -4.12 1.46 25.72
C THR A 12 -3.36 1.32 24.39
N LEU A 13 -2.52 0.30 24.26
CA LEU A 13 -1.74 0.04 23.05
C LEU A 13 -2.63 -0.35 21.87
N ALA A 14 -3.58 -1.27 22.08
CA ALA A 14 -4.50 -1.73 21.04
C ALA A 14 -5.38 -0.58 20.52
N SER A 15 -5.90 0.26 21.41
CA SER A 15 -6.69 1.45 21.03
C SER A 15 -5.86 2.47 20.26
N LEU A 16 -4.61 2.70 20.68
CA LEU A 16 -3.68 3.57 19.96
C LEU A 16 -3.42 3.06 18.54
N LEU A 17 -3.07 1.77 18.39
CA LEU A 17 -2.80 1.14 17.10
C LEU A 17 -4.04 1.20 16.19
N LYS A 18 -5.22 0.85 16.72
CA LYS A 18 -6.46 0.92 15.96
C LYS A 18 -6.77 2.34 15.50
N SER A 19 -6.69 3.34 16.39
CA SER A 19 -7.04 4.72 16.05
C SER A 19 -6.06 5.38 15.08
N LYS A 20 -4.76 5.08 15.20
CA LYS A 20 -3.71 5.72 14.41
C LYS A 20 -3.37 4.98 13.12
N SER A 21 -3.57 3.67 13.01
CA SER A 21 -3.27 2.93 11.77
C SER A 21 -4.37 1.98 11.31
N GLY A 22 -5.40 1.75 12.11
CA GLY A 22 -6.47 0.78 11.80
C GLY A 22 -6.11 -0.65 12.17
N LEU A 23 -4.87 -0.89 12.64
CA LEU A 23 -4.38 -2.21 13.00
C LEU A 23 -5.16 -2.77 14.19
N ILE A 24 -5.78 -3.92 14.00
CA ILE A 24 -6.43 -4.69 15.07
C ILE A 24 -5.45 -5.69 15.67
N VAL A 25 -5.22 -5.58 16.97
CA VAL A 25 -4.41 -6.50 17.76
C VAL A 25 -5.31 -7.17 18.79
N GLY A 26 -5.41 -8.50 18.73
CA GLY A 26 -6.10 -9.32 19.72
C GLY A 26 -5.17 -9.75 20.86
N THR A 27 -5.74 -10.26 21.94
CA THR A 27 -4.98 -10.77 23.10
C THR A 27 -4.13 -11.99 22.75
N ASP A 28 -4.50 -12.73 21.71
CA ASP A 28 -3.73 -13.83 21.10
C ASP A 28 -2.39 -13.36 20.49
N LYS A 29 -2.22 -12.04 20.28
CA LYS A 29 -1.04 -11.43 19.65
C LYS A 29 -0.22 -10.56 20.60
N ILE A 30 -0.38 -10.71 21.92
CA ILE A 30 0.42 -9.97 22.92
C ILE A 30 1.92 -10.18 22.69
N TYR A 31 2.36 -11.40 22.36
CA TYR A 31 3.76 -11.70 22.07
C TYR A 31 4.33 -10.83 20.93
N LEU A 32 3.49 -10.38 19.99
CA LEU A 32 3.90 -9.53 18.88
C LEU A 32 4.20 -8.10 19.34
N LEU A 33 3.40 -7.59 20.29
CA LEU A 33 3.65 -6.29 20.93
C LEU A 33 5.00 -6.34 21.65
N GLU A 34 5.24 -7.39 22.43
CA GLU A 34 6.50 -7.57 23.16
C GLU A 34 7.69 -7.64 22.19
N ALA A 35 7.62 -8.48 21.16
CA ALA A 35 8.71 -8.66 20.21
C ALA A 35 9.06 -7.37 19.46
N ARG A 36 8.06 -6.59 19.02
CA ARG A 36 8.26 -5.42 18.17
C ARG A 36 8.52 -4.13 18.96
N LEU A 37 7.98 -4.00 20.16
CA LEU A 37 8.06 -2.76 20.96
C LEU A 37 9.19 -2.79 21.99
N ASN A 38 9.81 -3.95 22.27
CA ASN A 38 10.92 -4.04 23.22
C ASN A 38 12.10 -3.12 22.87
N GLY A 39 12.39 -2.91 21.58
CA GLY A 39 13.40 -1.95 21.14
C GLY A 39 13.09 -0.51 21.57
N ILE A 40 11.80 -0.13 21.50
CA ILE A 40 11.31 1.19 21.93
C ILE A 40 11.36 1.29 23.45
N VAL A 41 10.88 0.29 24.19
CA VAL A 41 10.93 0.24 25.66
C VAL A 41 12.35 0.49 26.17
N LYS A 42 13.35 -0.20 25.58
CA LYS A 42 14.76 -0.04 25.95
C LYS A 42 15.30 1.35 25.62
N ARG A 43 15.02 1.87 24.42
CA ARG A 43 15.47 3.21 23.99
C ARG A 43 14.92 4.31 24.89
N GLU A 44 13.64 4.23 25.23
CA GLU A 44 12.94 5.19 26.09
C GLU A 44 13.26 4.99 27.59
N LYS A 45 14.13 4.02 27.93
CA LYS A 45 14.52 3.68 29.31
C LYS A 45 13.31 3.38 30.21
N LEU A 46 12.31 2.71 29.66
CA LEU A 46 11.13 2.29 30.38
C LEU A 46 11.34 0.90 30.97
N ASN A 47 10.70 0.62 32.11
CA ASN A 47 10.87 -0.66 32.80
C ASN A 47 10.31 -1.84 31.99
N ASP A 48 9.16 -1.63 31.36
CA ASP A 48 8.42 -2.66 30.62
C ASP A 48 7.35 -2.03 29.71
N MET A 49 6.52 -2.89 29.12
CA MET A 49 5.39 -2.50 28.28
C MET A 49 4.28 -1.75 29.05
N ASN A 50 4.13 -1.98 30.35
CA ASN A 50 3.19 -1.22 31.17
C ASN A 50 3.64 0.24 31.28
N GLY A 51 4.95 0.46 31.49
CA GLY A 51 5.57 1.79 31.46
C GLY A 51 5.41 2.49 30.12
N LEU A 52 5.50 1.76 29.00
CA LEU A 52 5.22 2.31 27.66
C LEU A 52 3.77 2.77 27.52
N ALA A 53 2.80 1.94 27.92
CA ALA A 53 1.40 2.32 27.90
C ALA A 53 1.12 3.55 28.78
N GLU A 54 1.71 3.62 29.97
CA GLU A 54 1.57 4.79 30.84
C GLU A 54 2.16 6.05 30.20
N ARG A 55 3.36 5.96 29.63
CA ARG A 55 4.02 7.08 28.94
C ARG A 55 3.21 7.60 27.75
N LEU A 56 2.55 6.71 27.02
CA LEU A 56 1.71 7.06 25.86
C LEU A 56 0.43 7.82 26.25
N ARG A 57 -0.11 7.60 27.46
CA ARG A 57 -1.29 8.34 27.95
C ARG A 57 -0.99 9.77 28.41
N ARG A 58 0.28 10.10 28.63
CA ARG A 58 0.68 11.45 29.04
C ARG A 58 0.72 12.39 27.82
N PRO A 59 0.41 13.69 27.99
CA PRO A 59 0.58 14.68 26.92
C PRO A 59 2.01 14.69 26.34
N GLY A 60 2.14 15.09 25.08
CA GLY A 60 3.45 15.15 24.41
C GLY A 60 4.05 13.77 24.08
N SER A 61 3.19 12.78 23.80
CA SER A 61 3.59 11.43 23.39
C SER A 61 3.45 11.17 21.89
N ASP A 62 3.10 12.16 21.06
CA ASP A 62 2.77 11.96 19.65
C ASP A 62 3.89 11.31 18.83
N THR A 63 5.14 11.73 19.04
CA THR A 63 6.31 11.12 18.38
C THR A 63 6.44 9.65 18.74
N LEU A 64 6.36 9.33 20.04
CA LEU A 64 6.44 7.95 20.55
C LEU A 64 5.27 7.10 20.07
N ALA A 65 4.07 7.67 20.05
CA ALA A 65 2.87 7.01 19.56
C ALA A 65 3.01 6.61 18.10
N ARG A 66 3.58 7.49 17.27
CA ARG A 66 3.88 7.19 15.87
C ARG A 66 4.94 6.11 15.73
N GLU A 67 6.02 6.16 16.50
CA GLU A 67 7.06 5.11 16.48
C GLU A 67 6.51 3.74 16.88
N VAL A 68 5.60 3.69 17.86
CA VAL A 68 4.90 2.47 18.26
C VAL A 68 4.04 1.94 17.11
N VAL A 69 3.31 2.83 16.42
CA VAL A 69 2.51 2.46 15.25
C VAL A 69 3.39 1.90 14.14
N GLU A 70 4.47 2.59 13.80
CA GLU A 70 5.41 2.17 12.75
C GLU A 70 6.06 0.82 13.07
N ALA A 71 6.53 0.62 14.30
CA ALA A 71 7.10 -0.66 14.74
C ALA A 71 6.11 -1.83 14.67
N MET A 72 4.81 -1.56 14.76
CA MET A 72 3.75 -2.58 14.66
C MET A 72 3.28 -2.85 13.23
N THR A 73 3.73 -2.09 12.23
CA THR A 73 3.41 -2.38 10.83
C THR A 73 4.03 -3.69 10.37
N THR A 74 3.35 -4.41 9.46
CA THR A 74 3.88 -5.62 8.84
C THR A 74 4.16 -5.30 7.38
N ASN A 75 5.44 -5.29 7.01
CA ASN A 75 5.93 -4.67 5.78
C ASN A 75 6.48 -5.70 4.78
N GLU A 76 5.69 -6.72 4.45
CA GLU A 76 6.09 -7.70 3.45
C GLU A 76 5.66 -7.27 2.03
N SER A 77 6.65 -7.00 1.18
CA SER A 77 6.45 -6.66 -0.22
C SER A 77 7.51 -7.32 -1.09
N PHE A 78 7.17 -7.60 -2.35
CA PHE A 78 8.09 -8.12 -3.35
C PHE A 78 7.63 -7.73 -4.76
N PHE A 79 8.58 -7.69 -5.70
CA PHE A 79 8.30 -7.26 -7.06
C PHE A 79 7.29 -8.19 -7.73
N PHE A 80 6.36 -7.61 -8.47
CA PHE A 80 5.32 -8.32 -9.23
C PHE A 80 4.52 -9.33 -8.40
N ARG A 81 4.23 -9.01 -7.13
CA ARG A 81 3.46 -9.88 -6.22
C ARG A 81 2.15 -10.38 -6.83
N ASP A 82 1.95 -11.69 -6.80
CA ASP A 82 0.82 -12.44 -7.38
C ASP A 82 0.70 -12.41 -8.92
N ASP A 83 1.63 -11.73 -9.62
CA ASP A 83 1.80 -11.59 -11.08
C ASP A 83 0.57 -11.12 -11.89
N LYS A 84 -0.56 -11.84 -11.79
CA LYS A 84 -1.83 -11.55 -12.48
C LYS A 84 -2.29 -10.09 -12.40
N PRO A 85 -2.26 -9.38 -11.25
CA PRO A 85 -2.64 -7.96 -11.19
C PRO A 85 -1.80 -7.08 -12.12
N PHE A 86 -0.51 -7.38 -12.21
CA PHE A 86 0.44 -6.64 -13.05
C PHE A 86 0.32 -7.02 -14.53
N GLN A 87 0.01 -8.29 -14.82
CA GLN A 87 -0.34 -8.72 -16.17
C GLN A 87 -1.59 -7.99 -16.68
N HIS A 88 -2.68 -7.97 -15.90
CA HIS A 88 -3.90 -7.26 -16.23
C HIS A 88 -3.66 -5.76 -16.39
N PHE A 89 -2.86 -5.15 -15.50
CA PHE A 89 -2.48 -3.75 -15.63
C PHE A 89 -1.78 -3.47 -16.96
N ARG A 90 -0.80 -4.30 -17.33
CA ARG A 90 -0.03 -4.16 -18.57
C ARG A 90 -0.86 -4.38 -19.83
N SER A 91 -1.65 -5.46 -19.87
CA SER A 91 -2.30 -5.92 -21.11
C SER A 91 -3.68 -5.32 -21.34
N GLN A 92 -4.37 -4.87 -20.29
CA GLN A 92 -5.75 -4.38 -20.39
C GLN A 92 -5.88 -2.96 -19.84
N ALA A 93 -5.61 -2.76 -18.54
CA ALA A 93 -5.97 -1.50 -17.88
C ALA A 93 -5.25 -0.28 -18.46
N LEU A 94 -3.91 -0.37 -18.62
CA LEU A 94 -3.12 0.74 -19.13
C LEU A 94 -3.49 1.11 -20.58
N PRO A 95 -3.56 0.17 -21.55
CA PRO A 95 -4.04 0.48 -22.91
C PRO A 95 -5.44 1.11 -22.95
N CYS A 96 -6.40 0.56 -22.19
CA CYS A 96 -7.77 1.08 -22.15
C CYS A 96 -7.84 2.52 -21.64
N LEU A 97 -7.11 2.84 -20.56
CA LEU A 97 -7.08 4.19 -20.01
C LEU A 97 -6.37 5.17 -20.95
N VAL A 98 -5.29 4.75 -21.59
CA VAL A 98 -4.59 5.59 -22.60
C VAL A 98 -5.52 5.94 -23.76
N ALA A 99 -6.36 5.01 -24.22
CA ALA A 99 -7.34 5.26 -25.27
C ALA A 99 -8.52 6.12 -24.80
N ALA A 100 -8.97 5.94 -23.55
CA ALA A 100 -10.14 6.63 -23.01
C ALA A 100 -9.88 8.09 -22.60
N ARG A 101 -8.62 8.49 -22.44
CA ARG A 101 -8.23 9.82 -21.94
C ARG A 101 -7.87 10.76 -23.09
N PRO A 102 -8.23 12.06 -23.04
CA PRO A 102 -7.87 13.01 -24.09
C PRO A 102 -6.35 13.08 -24.34
N PRO A 103 -5.88 13.37 -25.57
CA PRO A 103 -4.46 13.61 -25.84
C PRO A 103 -3.85 14.62 -24.86
N GLY A 104 -2.62 14.37 -24.39
CA GLY A 104 -1.91 15.24 -23.45
C GLY A 104 -2.32 15.12 -21.98
N SER A 105 -3.42 14.44 -21.64
CA SER A 105 -3.78 14.21 -20.23
C SER A 105 -2.89 13.13 -19.59
N THR A 106 -2.66 13.28 -18.28
CA THR A 106 -1.82 12.38 -17.47
C THR A 106 -2.64 11.23 -16.91
N ILE A 107 -2.10 10.01 -16.96
CA ILE A 107 -2.64 8.86 -16.21
C ILE A 107 -2.04 8.88 -14.80
N ARG A 108 -2.89 8.85 -13.77
CA ARG A 108 -2.43 8.87 -12.37
C ARG A 108 -2.69 7.53 -11.70
N ILE A 109 -1.66 6.97 -11.10
CA ILE A 109 -1.67 5.66 -10.44
C ILE A 109 -1.27 5.85 -8.97
N TRP A 110 -2.04 5.27 -8.06
CA TRP A 110 -1.74 5.26 -6.63
C TRP A 110 -1.42 3.84 -6.16
N SER A 111 -0.22 3.60 -5.65
CA SER A 111 0.10 2.43 -4.81
C SER A 111 -0.08 2.84 -3.35
N ALA A 112 -1.15 2.35 -2.75
CA ALA A 112 -1.52 2.55 -1.36
C ALA A 112 -0.89 1.47 -0.48
N ALA A 113 -0.20 1.87 0.59
CA ALA A 113 0.67 1.02 1.40
C ALA A 113 1.83 0.40 0.61
N SER A 114 2.60 1.26 -0.10
CA SER A 114 3.69 0.84 -0.99
C SER A 114 4.87 0.16 -0.29
N SER A 115 4.95 0.23 1.04
CA SER A 115 6.04 -0.32 1.84
C SER A 115 7.41 0.10 1.29
N SER A 116 8.35 -0.82 1.08
CA SER A 116 9.67 -0.56 0.50
C SER A 116 9.68 -0.34 -1.02
N GLY A 117 8.53 -0.04 -1.63
CA GLY A 117 8.42 0.48 -2.99
C GLY A 117 8.35 -0.56 -4.12
N GLN A 118 8.48 -1.86 -3.84
CA GLN A 118 8.52 -2.88 -4.89
C GLN A 118 7.27 -2.90 -5.78
N GLU A 119 6.07 -2.68 -5.22
CA GLU A 119 4.84 -2.60 -6.01
C GLU A 119 4.84 -1.38 -6.95
N ALA A 120 5.15 -0.19 -6.43
CA ALA A 120 5.19 1.04 -7.21
C ALA A 120 6.27 0.97 -8.32
N TYR A 121 7.42 0.35 -8.04
CA TYR A 121 8.46 0.13 -9.04
C TYR A 121 8.11 -0.95 -10.06
N SER A 122 7.36 -1.99 -9.70
CA SER A 122 6.80 -2.92 -10.69
C SER A 122 5.88 -2.21 -11.68
N LEU A 123 5.04 -1.28 -11.20
CA LEU A 123 4.21 -0.45 -12.07
C LEU A 123 5.06 0.47 -12.96
N ALA A 124 6.09 1.11 -12.39
CA ALA A 124 7.00 1.97 -13.14
C ALA A 124 7.74 1.22 -14.25
N MET A 125 8.24 0.01 -13.98
CA MET A 125 8.88 -0.84 -15.00
C MET A 125 7.91 -1.23 -16.12
N ILE A 126 6.64 -1.53 -15.80
CA ILE A 126 5.62 -1.81 -16.84
C ILE A 126 5.38 -0.57 -17.70
N VAL A 127 5.26 0.60 -17.09
CA VAL A 127 5.08 1.87 -17.80
C VAL A 127 6.28 2.16 -18.71
N ALA A 128 7.50 1.94 -18.23
CA ALA A 128 8.73 2.11 -19.01
C ALA A 128 8.82 1.16 -20.22
N GLU A 129 8.30 -0.06 -20.12
CA GLU A 129 8.21 -1.00 -21.24
C GLU A 129 7.03 -0.73 -22.20
N SER A 130 6.14 0.21 -21.87
CA SER A 130 4.87 0.46 -22.58
C SER A 130 4.92 1.73 -23.45
N THR A 131 6.09 2.18 -23.88
CA THR A 131 6.28 3.44 -24.62
C THR A 131 5.41 3.55 -25.88
N ALA A 132 5.29 2.47 -26.65
CA ALA A 132 4.45 2.43 -27.86
C ALA A 132 2.96 2.61 -27.54
N VAL A 133 2.48 1.98 -26.45
CA VAL A 133 1.11 2.14 -25.97
C VAL A 133 0.87 3.56 -25.49
N LEU A 134 1.83 4.13 -24.74
CA LEU A 134 1.70 5.46 -24.15
C LEU A 134 1.70 6.58 -25.19
N ALA A 135 2.37 6.41 -26.33
CA ALA A 135 2.47 7.42 -27.40
C ALA A 135 2.84 8.83 -26.86
N GLY A 136 3.81 8.89 -25.94
CA GLY A 136 4.26 10.12 -25.28
C GLY A 136 3.38 10.62 -24.12
N ARG A 137 2.31 9.89 -23.77
CA ARG A 137 1.45 10.22 -22.62
C ARG A 137 2.21 10.12 -21.30
N LYS A 138 2.05 11.14 -20.45
CA LYS A 138 2.60 11.16 -19.10
C LYS A 138 1.85 10.19 -18.18
N VAL A 139 2.61 9.47 -17.35
CA VAL A 139 2.10 8.68 -16.23
C VAL A 139 2.72 9.18 -14.94
N GLU A 140 1.91 9.37 -13.92
CA GLU A 140 2.32 9.74 -12.56
C GLU A 140 2.02 8.57 -11.62
N ILE A 141 3.03 8.08 -10.91
CA ILE A 141 2.87 7.01 -9.92
C ILE A 141 3.16 7.61 -8.55
N ILE A 142 2.17 7.56 -7.65
CA ILE A 142 2.35 7.94 -6.25
C ILE A 142 2.36 6.67 -5.40
N GLY A 143 3.43 6.46 -4.66
CA GLY A 143 3.50 5.45 -3.61
C GLY A 143 3.30 6.08 -2.23
N THR A 144 2.40 5.55 -1.42
CA THR A 144 2.17 6.08 -0.07
C THR A 144 2.28 5.00 1.00
N ASP A 145 2.86 5.34 2.15
CA ASP A 145 2.90 4.45 3.32
C ASP A 145 2.91 5.26 4.62
N ILE A 146 2.61 4.62 5.75
CA ILE A 146 2.77 5.21 7.09
C ILE A 146 4.15 4.93 7.69
N ALA A 147 4.85 3.88 7.23
CA ALA A 147 6.15 3.48 7.74
C ALA A 147 7.26 4.29 7.06
N ARG A 148 7.87 5.24 7.79
CA ARG A 148 8.86 6.17 7.23
C ARG A 148 10.13 5.46 6.81
N ASP A 149 10.56 4.45 7.58
CA ASP A 149 11.74 3.65 7.25
C ASP A 149 11.56 2.90 5.93
N GLN A 150 10.34 2.41 5.66
CA GLN A 150 10.02 1.73 4.41
C GLN A 150 9.99 2.72 3.24
N LEU A 151 9.44 3.92 3.42
CA LEU A 151 9.50 4.98 2.41
C LEU A 151 10.93 5.45 2.15
N ALA A 152 11.78 5.54 3.18
CA ALA A 152 13.18 5.87 3.02
C ALA A 152 13.90 4.80 2.17
N ARG A 153 13.68 3.51 2.47
CA ARG A 153 14.16 2.40 1.65
C ARG A 153 13.65 2.46 0.21
N ALA A 154 12.36 2.77 0.02
CA ALA A 154 11.76 2.91 -1.30
C ALA A 154 12.43 4.02 -2.13
N ARG A 155 12.67 5.19 -1.51
CA ARG A 155 13.36 6.33 -2.17
C ARG A 155 14.83 6.01 -2.47
N ASP A 156 15.52 5.33 -1.55
CA ASP A 156 16.90 4.88 -1.78
C ASP A 156 16.95 3.85 -2.93
N GLY A 157 15.95 2.98 -3.01
CA GLY A 157 15.80 2.01 -4.12
C GLY A 157 16.87 0.92 -4.10
N VAL A 158 17.39 0.59 -2.91
CA VAL A 158 18.37 -0.46 -2.68
C VAL A 158 17.69 -1.70 -2.13
N TYR A 159 17.97 -2.84 -2.76
CA TYR A 159 17.36 -4.12 -2.46
C TYR A 159 18.41 -5.21 -2.39
N SER A 160 18.21 -6.15 -1.47
CA SER A 160 19.08 -7.33 -1.32
C SER A 160 18.99 -8.27 -2.53
N GLN A 161 19.96 -9.17 -2.65
CA GLN A 161 19.92 -10.26 -3.64
C GLN A 161 18.60 -11.06 -3.57
N PHE A 162 18.14 -11.36 -2.36
CA PHE A 162 16.90 -12.10 -2.14
C PHE A 162 15.67 -11.34 -2.65
N GLU A 163 15.57 -10.04 -2.35
CA GLU A 163 14.43 -9.21 -2.77
C GLU A 163 14.34 -9.08 -4.30
N VAL A 164 15.47 -8.90 -5.00
CA VAL A 164 15.46 -8.81 -6.47
C VAL A 164 15.28 -10.15 -7.17
N GLN A 165 15.44 -11.28 -6.48
CA GLN A 165 15.17 -12.61 -7.04
C GLN A 165 13.73 -13.06 -6.76
N ARG A 166 13.00 -12.38 -5.88
CA ARG A 166 11.63 -12.72 -5.52
C ARG A 166 10.64 -12.00 -6.42
N GLY A 167 10.23 -12.68 -7.50
CA GLY A 167 9.13 -12.25 -8.39
C GLY A 167 9.54 -11.31 -9.53
N LEU A 168 10.72 -10.69 -9.48
CA LEU A 168 11.24 -9.83 -10.55
C LEU A 168 11.73 -10.67 -11.75
N PRO A 169 11.22 -10.44 -12.97
CA PRO A 169 11.76 -11.11 -14.16
C PRO A 169 13.23 -10.76 -14.39
N VAL A 170 14.06 -11.76 -14.71
CA VAL A 170 15.52 -11.58 -14.88
C VAL A 170 15.88 -10.51 -15.92
N GLN A 171 15.09 -10.40 -17.00
CA GLN A 171 15.31 -9.38 -18.03
C GLN A 171 15.12 -7.96 -17.48
N MET A 172 14.15 -7.76 -16.59
CA MET A 172 13.92 -6.47 -15.93
C MET A 172 14.99 -6.18 -14.87
N LEU A 173 15.45 -7.20 -14.14
CA LEU A 173 16.60 -7.07 -13.23
C LEU A 173 17.84 -6.55 -13.97
N MET A 174 18.20 -7.20 -15.07
CA MET A 174 19.38 -6.81 -15.87
C MET A 174 19.25 -5.43 -16.53
N ARG A 175 18.03 -5.01 -16.87
CA ARG A 175 17.77 -3.72 -17.52
C ARG A 175 17.65 -2.55 -16.54
N TYR A 176 16.99 -2.76 -15.41
CA TYR A 176 16.55 -1.69 -14.51
C TYR A 176 17.27 -1.65 -13.17
N PHE A 177 18.24 -2.53 -12.94
CA PHE A 177 19.05 -2.48 -11.72
C PHE A 177 20.54 -2.50 -12.04
N LYS A 178 21.30 -1.89 -11.15
CA LYS A 178 22.76 -1.97 -11.11
C LYS A 178 23.17 -2.72 -9.86
N ARG A 179 24.17 -3.59 -9.99
CA ARG A 179 24.76 -4.28 -8.84
C ARG A 179 25.57 -3.27 -8.02
N GLU A 180 25.27 -3.18 -6.74
CA GLU A 180 26.01 -2.39 -5.73
C GLU A 180 26.31 -3.34 -4.57
N GLU A 181 27.37 -4.14 -4.69
CA GLU A 181 27.61 -5.26 -3.77
C GLU A 181 27.57 -4.85 -2.29
N PRO A 182 26.85 -5.61 -1.43
CA PRO A 182 26.17 -6.89 -1.69
C PRO A 182 24.73 -6.77 -2.25
N ASN A 183 24.27 -5.56 -2.54
CA ASN A 183 22.90 -5.21 -2.91
C ASN A 183 22.73 -4.89 -4.42
N TRP A 184 21.53 -4.45 -4.78
CA TRP A 184 21.15 -3.94 -6.08
C TRP A 184 20.44 -2.61 -5.92
N ARG A 185 20.74 -1.65 -6.79
CA ARG A 185 20.03 -0.38 -6.85
C ARG A 185 19.20 -0.29 -8.12
N ILE A 186 17.93 0.07 -7.98
CA ILE A 186 17.06 0.34 -9.11
C ILE A 186 17.47 1.64 -9.81
N ALA A 187 17.39 1.65 -11.15
CA ALA A 187 17.84 2.74 -11.99
C ALA A 187 17.12 4.06 -11.68
N ASP A 188 17.86 5.16 -11.70
CA ASP A 188 17.37 6.52 -11.42
C ASP A 188 16.20 6.92 -12.32
N THR A 189 16.22 6.45 -13.57
CA THR A 189 15.15 6.67 -14.54
C THR A 189 13.83 6.05 -14.08
N ILE A 190 13.85 4.89 -13.41
CA ILE A 190 12.67 4.24 -12.83
C ILE A 190 12.31 4.89 -11.49
N ARG A 191 13.31 5.26 -10.67
CA ARG A 191 13.10 6.00 -9.42
C ARG A 191 12.34 7.31 -9.66
N ALA A 192 12.72 8.05 -10.69
CA ALA A 192 12.10 9.33 -11.05
C ALA A 192 10.64 9.22 -11.51
N MET A 193 10.15 8.01 -11.82
CA MET A 193 8.75 7.79 -12.22
C MET A 193 7.80 7.68 -11.02
N VAL A 194 8.34 7.51 -9.80
CA VAL A 194 7.55 7.27 -8.59
C VAL A 194 7.80 8.36 -7.55
N GLU A 195 6.72 8.99 -7.09
CA GLU A 195 6.76 9.90 -5.95
C GLU A 195 6.32 9.17 -4.67
N PHE A 196 7.19 9.10 -3.67
CA PHE A 196 6.87 8.49 -2.37
C PHE A 196 6.47 9.52 -1.32
N ARG A 197 5.28 9.37 -0.73
CA ARG A 197 4.73 10.25 0.30
C ARG A 197 4.38 9.50 1.58
N GLU A 198 4.63 10.11 2.73
CA GLU A 198 4.04 9.62 4.00
C GLU A 198 2.55 9.93 3.97
N PHE A 199 1.71 8.89 4.07
CA PHE A 199 0.27 9.07 4.08
C PHE A 199 -0.43 7.94 4.83
N ASN A 200 -1.39 8.32 5.66
CA ASN A 200 -2.21 7.37 6.41
C ASN A 200 -3.55 7.16 5.70
N LEU A 201 -3.91 5.89 5.44
CA LEU A 201 -5.19 5.54 4.82
C LEU A 201 -6.40 5.95 5.64
N LEU A 202 -6.22 6.21 6.94
CA LEU A 202 -7.28 6.67 7.82
C LEU A 202 -7.49 8.20 7.78
N SER A 203 -6.57 8.94 7.19
CA SER A 203 -6.64 10.39 7.00
C SER A 203 -7.58 10.76 5.84
N ASP A 204 -7.77 12.07 5.63
CA ASP A 204 -8.54 12.57 4.50
C ASP A 204 -7.80 12.37 3.16
N LEU A 205 -8.17 11.31 2.44
CA LEU A 205 -7.53 10.94 1.18
C LEU A 205 -7.68 12.02 0.08
N ARG A 206 -8.60 12.98 0.21
CA ARG A 206 -8.80 14.04 -0.79
C ARG A 206 -7.54 14.85 -1.07
N ALA A 207 -6.63 14.95 -0.10
CA ALA A 207 -5.34 15.61 -0.25
C ALA A 207 -4.41 14.97 -1.31
N LEU A 208 -4.66 13.71 -1.71
CA LEU A 208 -3.88 13.01 -2.75
C LEU A 208 -4.35 13.34 -4.18
N GLY A 209 -5.53 13.94 -4.34
CA GLY A 209 -6.15 14.22 -5.63
C GLY A 209 -6.86 12.99 -6.23
N LYS A 210 -7.01 12.96 -7.56
CA LYS A 210 -7.74 11.91 -8.29
C LYS A 210 -6.80 10.89 -8.94
N PHE A 211 -7.22 9.64 -9.05
CA PHE A 211 -6.42 8.55 -9.64
C PHE A 211 -7.25 7.70 -10.59
N ASP A 212 -6.68 7.37 -11.75
CA ASP A 212 -7.30 6.43 -12.69
C ASP A 212 -7.19 5.00 -12.18
N ILE A 213 -6.08 4.68 -11.50
CA ILE A 213 -5.83 3.36 -10.93
C ILE A 213 -5.39 3.47 -9.47
N VAL A 214 -5.93 2.60 -8.62
CA VAL A 214 -5.51 2.44 -7.24
C VAL A 214 -5.10 0.98 -6.97
N PHE A 215 -3.84 0.75 -6.62
CA PHE A 215 -3.40 -0.50 -6.01
C PHE A 215 -3.48 -0.34 -4.49
N CYS A 216 -4.34 -1.11 -3.83
CA CYS A 216 -4.49 -1.10 -2.37
C CYS A 216 -4.46 -2.55 -1.88
N ARG A 217 -3.27 -3.15 -1.92
CA ARG A 217 -3.08 -4.59 -1.81
C ARG A 217 -2.42 -4.99 -0.50
N ASN A 218 -2.94 -6.04 0.11
CA ASN A 218 -2.39 -6.70 1.30
C ASN A 218 -2.30 -5.77 2.54
N VAL A 219 -3.19 -4.78 2.66
CA VAL A 219 -3.23 -3.83 3.78
C VAL A 219 -4.57 -3.84 4.52
N LEU A 220 -5.69 -4.02 3.81
CA LEU A 220 -7.03 -4.05 4.39
C LEU A 220 -7.23 -5.29 5.28
N ILE A 221 -6.40 -6.33 5.14
CA ILE A 221 -6.39 -7.50 6.03
C ILE A 221 -6.11 -7.14 7.50
N TYR A 222 -5.49 -5.99 7.77
CA TYR A 222 -5.17 -5.54 9.14
C TYR A 222 -6.31 -4.75 9.81
N PHE A 223 -7.33 -4.37 9.06
CA PHE A 223 -8.40 -3.49 9.50
C PHE A 223 -9.66 -4.26 9.92
N ASP A 224 -10.47 -3.66 10.79
CA ASP A 224 -11.84 -4.13 11.02
C ASP A 224 -12.76 -3.77 9.85
N GLN A 225 -13.92 -4.42 9.77
CA GLN A 225 -14.85 -4.24 8.64
C GLN A 225 -15.33 -2.79 8.46
N PRO A 226 -15.70 -2.04 9.51
CA PRO A 226 -16.03 -0.62 9.37
C PRO A 226 -14.88 0.22 8.81
N THR A 227 -13.65 -0.04 9.24
CA THR A 227 -12.47 0.67 8.74
C THR A 227 -12.20 0.33 7.27
N LYS A 228 -12.31 -0.94 6.87
CA LYS A 228 -12.20 -1.35 5.45
C LYS A 228 -13.21 -0.61 4.58
N ALA A 229 -14.48 -0.58 5.00
CA ALA A 229 -15.54 0.11 4.27
C ALA A 229 -15.20 1.60 4.08
N ARG A 230 -14.82 2.29 5.17
CA ARG A 230 -14.44 3.71 5.11
C ARG A 230 -13.29 3.99 4.15
N VAL A 231 -12.23 3.17 4.19
CA VAL A 231 -11.05 3.33 3.32
C VAL A 231 -11.42 3.08 1.86
N LEU A 232 -12.17 2.03 1.57
CA LEU A 232 -12.60 1.70 0.19
C LEU A 232 -13.53 2.76 -0.39
N GLU A 233 -14.50 3.26 0.39
CA GLU A 233 -15.39 4.34 -0.01
C GLU A 233 -14.62 5.64 -0.32
N ALA A 234 -13.69 6.02 0.56
CA ALA A 234 -12.87 7.21 0.38
C ALA A 234 -11.95 7.09 -0.84
N ALA A 235 -11.31 5.93 -1.05
CA ALA A 235 -10.45 5.68 -2.20
C ALA A 235 -11.24 5.66 -3.51
N ALA A 236 -12.41 4.99 -3.55
CA ALA A 236 -13.29 4.98 -4.71
C ALA A 236 -13.80 6.39 -5.07
N ALA A 237 -13.99 7.26 -4.09
CA ALA A 237 -14.36 8.67 -4.34
C ALA A 237 -13.25 9.49 -5.01
N LEU A 238 -12.00 9.01 -5.01
CA LEU A 238 -10.89 9.63 -5.75
C LEU A 238 -10.79 9.16 -7.20
N MET A 239 -11.61 8.18 -7.60
CA MET A 239 -11.50 7.54 -8.89
C MET A 239 -12.57 8.06 -9.86
N PRO A 240 -12.27 8.15 -11.17
CA PRO A 240 -13.28 8.39 -12.19
C PRO A 240 -14.20 7.17 -12.33
N PRO A 241 -15.37 7.30 -12.97
CA PRO A 241 -16.30 6.19 -13.15
C PRO A 241 -15.68 4.96 -13.81
N ASP A 242 -14.71 5.13 -14.71
CA ASP A 242 -13.99 4.08 -15.41
C ASP A 242 -12.66 3.66 -14.75
N GLY A 243 -12.42 4.12 -13.51
CA GLY A 243 -11.22 3.79 -12.76
C GLY A 243 -11.22 2.36 -12.22
N LEU A 244 -10.01 1.83 -12.00
CA LEU A 244 -9.79 0.45 -11.55
C LEU A 244 -9.04 0.38 -10.22
N MET A 245 -9.49 -0.50 -9.33
CA MET A 245 -8.85 -0.78 -8.06
C MET A 245 -8.36 -2.23 -8.02
N TYR A 246 -7.15 -2.43 -7.53
CA TYR A 246 -6.54 -3.74 -7.31
C TYR A 246 -6.41 -4.01 -5.81
N LEU A 247 -6.94 -5.14 -5.36
CA LEU A 247 -6.78 -5.64 -3.99
C LEU A 247 -5.94 -6.94 -3.98
N GLY A 248 -5.40 -7.29 -2.82
CA GLY A 248 -4.65 -8.52 -2.61
C GLY A 248 -5.55 -9.77 -2.63
N GLY A 249 -4.95 -10.94 -2.84
CA GLY A 249 -5.70 -12.19 -3.06
C GLY A 249 -6.61 -12.65 -1.91
N ALA A 250 -6.41 -12.13 -0.70
CA ALA A 250 -7.20 -12.39 0.51
C ALA A 250 -8.17 -11.25 0.88
N GLU A 251 -8.30 -10.24 0.01
CA GLU A 251 -9.14 -9.06 0.23
C GLU A 251 -10.35 -9.09 -0.72
N THR A 252 -11.44 -8.43 -0.32
CA THR A 252 -12.67 -8.37 -1.10
C THR A 252 -13.43 -7.08 -0.80
N VAL A 253 -14.31 -6.68 -1.71
CA VAL A 253 -15.28 -5.59 -1.51
C VAL A 253 -16.67 -6.11 -1.13
N LEU A 254 -16.93 -7.41 -1.34
CA LEU A 254 -18.23 -8.04 -1.12
C LEU A 254 -18.62 -7.97 0.37
N GLY A 255 -19.81 -7.46 0.65
CA GLY A 255 -20.28 -7.24 2.02
C GLY A 255 -19.56 -6.11 2.77
N ILE A 256 -18.80 -5.27 2.06
CA ILE A 256 -18.03 -4.16 2.64
C ILE A 256 -18.41 -2.82 2.01
N THR A 257 -18.51 -2.74 0.68
CA THR A 257 -18.92 -1.52 -0.05
C THR A 257 -19.70 -1.87 -1.33
N ASN A 258 -20.58 -0.98 -1.75
CA ASN A 258 -21.31 -1.06 -3.02
C ASN A 258 -20.75 -0.09 -4.09
N ARG A 259 -19.73 0.73 -3.77
CA ARG A 259 -19.10 1.64 -4.73
C ARG A 259 -18.14 0.94 -5.68
N LEU A 260 -17.63 -0.21 -5.28
CA LEU A 260 -16.71 -1.02 -6.05
C LEU A 260 -17.36 -2.36 -6.36
N THR A 261 -17.17 -2.80 -7.59
CA THR A 261 -17.77 -4.05 -8.10
C THR A 261 -16.69 -4.91 -8.72
N PRO A 262 -16.65 -6.23 -8.44
CA PRO A 262 -15.67 -7.12 -9.04
C PRO A 262 -15.77 -7.08 -10.58
N LEU A 263 -14.63 -6.99 -11.26
CA LEU A 263 -14.60 -7.20 -12.70
C LEU A 263 -14.80 -8.70 -12.99
N PRO A 264 -15.65 -9.07 -13.96
CA PRO A 264 -15.82 -10.46 -14.37
C PRO A 264 -14.47 -11.08 -14.78
N ASN A 265 -14.20 -12.30 -14.32
CA ASN A 265 -12.99 -13.10 -14.61
C ASN A 265 -11.65 -12.51 -14.14
N GLU A 266 -11.62 -11.30 -13.58
CA GLU A 266 -10.40 -10.62 -13.14
C GLU A 266 -10.35 -10.58 -11.60
N ARG A 267 -9.87 -11.69 -11.00
CA ARG A 267 -9.82 -11.82 -9.53
C ARG A 267 -8.94 -10.72 -8.92
N GLY A 268 -9.49 -10.01 -7.95
CA GLY A 268 -8.80 -8.94 -7.23
C GLY A 268 -8.82 -7.60 -7.96
N VAL A 269 -9.52 -7.50 -9.10
CA VAL A 269 -9.73 -6.24 -9.83
C VAL A 269 -11.17 -5.79 -9.68
N TYR A 270 -11.35 -4.50 -9.39
CA TYR A 270 -12.65 -3.89 -9.10
C TYR A 270 -12.81 -2.58 -9.87
N GLY A 271 -13.99 -2.36 -10.42
CA GLY A 271 -14.37 -1.12 -11.10
C GLY A 271 -15.30 -0.30 -10.22
N VAL A 272 -15.34 1.01 -10.44
CA VAL A 272 -16.33 1.89 -9.79
C VAL A 272 -17.73 1.53 -10.33
N ALA A 273 -18.71 1.38 -9.43
CA ALA A 273 -20.02 0.79 -9.74
C ALA A 273 -20.78 1.43 -10.91
N ALA A 274 -20.54 2.72 -11.20
CA ALA A 274 -21.09 3.40 -12.38
C ALA A 274 -20.67 2.75 -13.71
N MET A 275 -19.46 2.16 -13.79
CA MET A 275 -18.97 1.44 -14.96
C MET A 275 -19.54 0.01 -15.06
N ALA A 276 -19.66 -0.72 -13.95
CA ALA A 276 -20.20 -2.07 -13.98
C ALA A 276 -21.69 -2.11 -14.35
N ALA A 277 -22.46 -1.09 -13.97
CA ALA A 277 -23.83 -0.92 -14.44
C ALA A 277 -23.88 -0.75 -15.97
N LYS A 278 -22.97 0.06 -16.54
CA LYS A 278 -22.90 0.31 -17.99
C LYS A 278 -22.43 -0.92 -18.77
N GLN A 279 -21.48 -1.70 -18.24
CA GLN A 279 -21.03 -2.97 -18.85
C GLN A 279 -22.12 -4.06 -18.81
N ARG A 280 -22.92 -4.14 -17.73
CA ARG A 280 -24.09 -5.05 -17.67
C ARG A 280 -25.17 -4.71 -18.69
N LEU A 281 -25.39 -3.42 -18.96
CA LEU A 281 -26.33 -2.97 -20.00
C LEU A 281 -25.83 -3.27 -21.42
N VAL A 282 -24.51 -3.22 -21.67
CA VAL A 282 -23.93 -3.51 -22.99
C VAL A 282 -23.79 -5.00 -23.27
N ALA A 283 -23.60 -5.84 -22.23
CA ALA A 283 -23.54 -7.30 -22.39
C ALA A 283 -24.92 -8.00 -22.45
N ALA A 284 -26.01 -7.24 -22.23
CA ALA A 284 -27.39 -7.74 -22.27
C ALA A 284 -28.13 -7.38 -23.59
N VAL A 285 -27.40 -6.88 -24.58
CA VAL A 285 -27.84 -6.57 -25.95
C VAL A 285 -27.03 -7.43 -26.92
#